data_AF-A0A7C9N288-F1
#
_entry.id   AF-A0A7C9N288-F1
#
_cell.length_a   1.000
_cell.length_b   1.000
_cell.length_c   1.000
_cell.angle_alpha   90.00
_cell.angle_beta   90.00
_cell.angle_gamma   90.00
#
_symmetry.space_group_name_H-M   'P 1'
#
loop_
_entity.id
_entity.type
_entity.pdbx_description
1 polymer ?
#
loop_
_entity_poly.entity_id
_entity_poly.type
_entity_poly.pdbx_seq_one_letter_code
_entity_poly.pdbx_strand_id
1 'polypeptide(L)'
;MPTTVVARVLLLALCCLLVAAPALSQDDYRAVLGNEAGVFPGAEFKRVIRFPKATAVLFETGASPAEVSAFYAKDMVARGWTIEVNDVTDAASYLLVVKNGRRAIIEAQRGLPGRTGLNVSL
;
A
#
# COMPACT_ATOMS: atom_id res chain seq x y z
N MET A 1 16.23 -52.69 -9.30
CA MET A 1 16.75 -51.31 -9.26
C MET A 1 15.60 -50.31 -9.19
N PRO A 2 15.06 -50.00 -7.99
CA PRO A 2 13.94 -49.06 -7.81
C PRO A 2 14.39 -47.64 -7.44
N THR A 3 15.69 -47.41 -7.27
CA THR A 3 16.27 -46.16 -6.73
C THR A 3 16.21 -44.97 -7.68
N THR A 4 16.14 -45.20 -8.99
CA THR A 4 16.16 -44.13 -10.01
C THR A 4 14.83 -43.42 -10.19
N VAL A 5 13.69 -44.07 -9.90
CA VAL A 5 12.37 -43.45 -10.06
C VAL A 5 12.04 -42.54 -8.88
N VAL A 6 12.33 -42.99 -7.66
CA VAL A 6 12.10 -42.21 -6.42
C VAL A 6 12.95 -40.93 -6.41
N ALA A 7 14.22 -41.02 -6.84
CA ALA A 7 15.10 -39.87 -6.95
C ALA A 7 14.60 -38.81 -7.96
N ARG A 8 14.01 -39.25 -9.08
CA ARG A 8 13.45 -38.33 -10.09
C ARG A 8 12.17 -37.64 -9.63
N VAL A 9 11.31 -38.34 -8.90
CA VAL A 9 10.07 -37.76 -8.33
C VAL A 9 10.41 -36.73 -7.25
N LEU A 10 11.37 -37.03 -6.37
CA LEU A 10 11.85 -36.07 -5.35
C LEU A 10 12.48 -34.83 -5.98
N LEU A 11 13.28 -34.99 -7.04
CA LEU A 11 13.89 -33.86 -7.74
C LEU A 11 12.84 -32.98 -8.43
N LEU A 12 11.80 -33.56 -9.05
CA LEU A 12 10.70 -32.79 -9.62
C LEU A 12 9.89 -32.04 -8.56
N ALA A 13 9.60 -32.68 -7.42
CA ALA A 13 8.91 -32.02 -6.31
C ALA A 13 9.70 -30.84 -5.75
N LEU A 14 11.04 -30.99 -5.64
CA LEU A 14 11.93 -29.91 -5.21
C LEU A 14 11.99 -28.75 -6.20
N CYS A 15 12.02 -29.03 -7.51
CA CYS A 15 11.95 -28.01 -8.55
C CYS A 15 10.61 -27.26 -8.54
N CYS A 16 9.49 -27.94 -8.32
CA CYS A 16 8.17 -27.30 -8.19
C CYS A 16 8.10 -26.37 -6.96
N LEU A 17 8.74 -26.75 -5.84
CA LEU A 17 8.82 -25.92 -4.64
C LEU A 17 9.71 -24.68 -4.83
N LEU A 18 10.80 -24.80 -5.59
CA LEU A 18 11.72 -23.69 -5.88
C LEU A 18 11.16 -22.69 -6.91
N VAL A 19 10.30 -23.14 -7.84
CA VAL A 19 9.63 -22.26 -8.83
C VAL A 19 8.43 -21.51 -8.22
N ALA A 20 7.81 -22.04 -7.17
CA ALA A 20 6.69 -21.38 -6.49
C ALA A 20 7.10 -20.26 -5.51
N ALA A 21 8.38 -20.19 -5.14
CA ALA A 21 8.86 -19.27 -4.10
C ALA A 21 8.89 -17.77 -4.46
N PRO A 22 9.12 -17.30 -5.71
CA PRO A 22 9.21 -15.86 -5.96
C PRO A 22 7.85 -15.19 -6.25
N ALA A 23 6.74 -15.91 -6.26
CA ALA A 23 5.41 -15.30 -6.43
C ALA A 23 4.87 -14.67 -5.14
N LEU A 24 5.40 -15.04 -3.96
CA LEU A 24 4.90 -14.64 -2.65
C LEU A 24 5.49 -13.33 -2.10
N SER A 25 6.41 -12.67 -2.80
CA SER A 25 6.81 -11.29 -2.46
C SER A 25 5.94 -10.22 -3.14
N GLN A 26 4.82 -10.62 -3.78
CA GLN A 26 3.83 -9.71 -4.35
C GLN A 26 3.26 -8.81 -3.26
N ASP A 27 3.76 -7.58 -3.20
CA ASP A 27 3.08 -6.34 -2.82
C ASP A 27 1.86 -6.48 -1.88
N ASP A 28 2.03 -7.13 -0.72
CA ASP A 28 0.98 -7.14 0.29
C ASP A 28 0.92 -5.77 0.95
N TYR A 29 0.17 -4.87 0.34
CA TYR A 29 -0.05 -3.54 0.86
C TYR A 29 -0.72 -3.56 2.24
N ARG A 30 -1.44 -4.63 2.61
CA ARG A 30 -2.03 -4.73 3.95
C ARG A 30 -0.95 -4.92 5.01
N ALA A 31 0.11 -5.68 4.72
CA ALA A 31 1.26 -5.78 5.59
C ALA A 31 2.02 -4.45 5.70
N VAL A 32 2.05 -3.65 4.62
CA VAL A 32 2.66 -2.31 4.64
C VAL A 32 1.86 -1.33 5.51
N LEU A 33 0.55 -1.23 5.27
CA LEU A 33 -0.32 -0.31 6.01
C LEU A 33 -0.53 -0.76 7.47
N GLY A 34 -0.61 -2.08 7.69
CA GLY A 34 -0.82 -2.68 9.01
C GLY A 34 -1.97 -2.02 9.77
N ASN A 35 -1.69 -1.63 11.01
CA ASN A 35 -2.62 -0.85 11.83
C ASN A 35 -2.36 0.66 11.77
N GLU A 36 -1.41 1.10 10.96
CA GLU A 36 -0.94 2.49 10.92
C GLU A 36 -1.82 3.38 10.04
N ALA A 37 -2.43 2.83 8.99
CA ALA A 37 -3.36 3.53 8.13
C ALA A 37 -4.46 2.59 7.60
N GLY A 38 -5.66 3.13 7.42
CA GLY A 38 -6.78 2.45 6.77
C GLY A 38 -6.62 2.37 5.26
N VAL A 39 -7.50 1.60 4.62
CA VAL A 39 -7.64 1.57 3.16
C VAL A 39 -8.84 2.42 2.79
N PHE A 40 -8.65 3.39 1.90
CA PHE A 40 -9.77 4.20 1.42
C PHE A 40 -10.85 3.30 0.76
N PRO A 41 -12.13 3.39 1.18
CA PRO A 41 -13.18 2.54 0.65
C PRO A 41 -13.33 2.65 -0.87
N GLY A 42 -13.37 1.50 -1.55
CA GLY A 42 -13.48 1.45 -3.00
C GLY A 42 -12.22 1.86 -3.77
N ALA A 43 -11.09 2.09 -3.09
CA ALA A 43 -9.82 2.35 -3.76
C ALA A 43 -9.23 1.06 -4.35
N GLU A 44 -8.80 1.13 -5.61
CA GLU A 44 -8.15 0.04 -6.32
C GLU A 44 -6.64 0.10 -6.09
N PHE A 45 -6.06 -0.97 -5.54
CA PHE A 45 -4.62 -1.08 -5.35
C PHE A 45 -3.87 -1.10 -6.70
N LYS A 46 -2.73 -0.40 -6.77
CA LYS A 46 -1.90 -0.35 -7.98
C LYS A 46 -0.52 -0.97 -7.79
N ARG A 47 0.21 -0.54 -6.76
CA ARG A 47 1.57 -1.03 -6.47
C ARG A 47 2.08 -0.56 -5.12
N VAL A 48 3.12 -1.23 -4.62
CA VAL A 48 3.95 -0.77 -3.51
C VAL A 48 5.28 -0.25 -4.05
N ILE A 49 5.74 0.91 -3.57
CA ILE A 49 7.08 1.45 -3.87
C ILE A 49 7.86 1.56 -2.56
N ARG A 50 9.04 0.94 -2.52
CA ARG A 50 9.91 0.93 -1.34
C ARG A 50 11.04 1.94 -1.50
N PHE A 51 11.15 2.86 -0.55
CA PHE A 51 12.26 3.79 -0.41
C PHE A 51 13.10 3.42 0.83
N PRO A 52 14.36 3.87 0.93
CA PRO A 52 15.20 3.55 2.09
C PRO A 52 14.63 3.97 3.46
N LYS A 53 13.75 4.97 3.48
CA LYS A 53 13.18 5.54 4.71
C LYS A 53 11.65 5.53 4.77
N ALA A 54 10.99 5.04 3.73
CA ALA A 54 9.53 5.04 3.64
C ALA A 54 9.03 3.96 2.68
N THR A 55 7.79 3.51 2.86
CA THR A 55 7.10 2.71 1.84
C THR A 55 5.82 3.42 1.41
N ALA A 56 5.66 3.60 0.11
CA ALA A 56 4.48 4.20 -0.51
C ALA A 56 3.56 3.11 -1.06
N VAL A 57 2.28 3.17 -0.70
CA VAL A 57 1.23 2.33 -1.26
C VAL A 57 0.36 3.19 -2.17
N LEU A 58 0.30 2.81 -3.44
CA LEU A 58 -0.45 3.54 -4.45
C LEU A 58 -1.78 2.86 -4.73
N PHE A 59 -2.82 3.69 -4.74
CA PHE A 59 -4.18 3.33 -5.09
C PHE A 59 -4.74 4.31 -6.14
N GLU A 60 -5.88 3.95 -6.70
CA GLU A 60 -6.73 4.87 -7.44
C GLU A 60 -8.18 4.80 -6.95
N THR A 61 -8.90 5.92 -7.03
CA THR A 61 -10.31 6.00 -6.65
C THR A 61 -11.05 6.99 -7.54
N GLY A 62 -12.38 6.89 -7.61
CA GLY A 62 -13.24 7.90 -8.21
C GLY A 62 -13.51 9.10 -7.31
N ALA A 63 -13.24 8.98 -6.00
CA ALA A 63 -13.47 10.03 -5.03
C ALA A 63 -12.62 11.27 -5.30
N SER A 64 -13.10 12.43 -4.87
CA SER A 64 -12.37 13.69 -4.91
C SER A 64 -11.19 13.70 -3.93
N PRO A 65 -10.15 14.51 -4.17
CA PRO A 65 -9.06 14.70 -3.21
C PRO A 65 -9.56 15.12 -1.81
N ALA A 66 -10.60 15.94 -1.74
CA ALA A 66 -11.20 16.37 -0.47
C ALA A 66 -11.83 15.20 0.32
N GLU A 67 -12.55 14.30 -0.35
CA GLU A 67 -13.10 13.09 0.28
C GLU A 67 -12.00 12.17 0.80
N VAL A 68 -10.92 12.02 0.02
CA VAL A 68 -9.76 11.23 0.43
C VAL A 68 -9.08 11.83 1.65
N SER A 69 -8.79 13.13 1.63
CA SER A 69 -8.19 13.82 2.79
C SER A 69 -9.06 13.71 4.04
N ALA A 70 -10.38 13.92 3.91
CA ALA A 70 -11.30 13.83 5.05
C ALA A 70 -11.33 12.43 5.68
N PHE A 71 -11.31 11.38 4.86
CA PHE A 71 -11.21 10.00 5.34
C PHE A 71 -9.92 9.78 6.14
N TYR A 72 -8.76 10.11 5.56
CA TYR A 72 -7.48 9.85 6.22
C TYR A 72 -7.23 10.77 7.41
N ALA A 73 -7.69 12.02 7.40
CA ALA A 73 -7.61 12.88 8.57
C ALA A 73 -8.31 12.23 9.78
N LYS A 74 -9.52 11.68 9.56
CA LYS A 74 -10.26 10.97 10.61
C LYS A 74 -9.60 9.65 11.00
N ASP A 75 -9.24 8.82 10.03
CA ASP A 75 -8.65 7.50 10.26
C ASP A 75 -7.29 7.59 10.98
N MET A 76 -6.42 8.49 10.55
CA MET A 76 -5.10 8.68 11.14
C MET A 76 -5.20 9.23 12.57
N VAL A 77 -6.09 10.19 12.83
CA VAL A 77 -6.34 10.69 14.22
C VAL A 77 -6.86 9.57 15.11
N ALA A 78 -7.80 8.74 14.63
CA ALA A 78 -8.31 7.60 15.39
C ALA A 78 -7.22 6.55 15.72
N ARG A 79 -6.15 6.49 14.91
CA ARG A 79 -4.97 5.63 15.11
C ARG A 79 -3.84 6.29 15.92
N GLY A 80 -4.10 7.48 16.48
CA GLY A 80 -3.17 8.19 17.36
C GLY A 80 -2.10 9.01 16.62
N TRP A 81 -2.34 9.37 15.36
CA TRP A 81 -1.51 10.34 14.65
C TRP A 81 -1.99 11.77 14.90
N THR A 82 -1.06 12.72 14.90
CA THR A 82 -1.34 14.17 14.97
C THR A 82 -1.21 14.78 13.59
N ILE A 83 -2.18 15.59 13.17
CA ILE A 83 -2.13 16.31 11.90
C ILE A 83 -1.18 17.51 12.03
N GLU A 84 -0.17 17.59 11.16
CA GLU A 84 0.71 18.75 11.03
C GLU A 84 0.34 19.62 9.82
N VAL A 85 -0.04 19.01 8.70
CA VAL A 85 -0.48 19.71 7.49
C VAL A 85 -1.71 19.03 6.94
N ASN A 86 -2.72 19.81 6.56
CA ASN A 86 -3.86 19.36 5.79
C ASN A 86 -4.20 20.43 4.75
N ASP A 87 -3.58 20.33 3.59
CA ASP A 87 -3.80 21.23 2.46
C ASP A 87 -4.68 20.54 1.42
N VAL A 88 -5.77 21.20 1.02
CA VAL A 88 -6.81 20.61 0.17
C VAL A 88 -7.26 21.64 -0.85
N THR A 89 -7.26 21.21 -2.11
CA THR A 89 -7.81 21.92 -3.26
C THR A 89 -8.74 20.98 -4.04
N ASP A 90 -9.44 21.51 -5.03
CA ASP A 90 -10.28 20.69 -5.92
C ASP A 90 -9.46 19.67 -6.74
N ALA A 91 -8.19 19.99 -7.02
CA ALA A 91 -7.31 19.18 -7.86
C ALA A 91 -6.44 18.21 -7.07
N ALA A 92 -6.09 18.53 -5.82
CA ALA A 92 -5.19 17.71 -5.02
C ALA A 92 -5.37 17.94 -3.50
N SER A 93 -4.90 16.98 -2.70
CA SER A 93 -4.77 17.11 -1.26
C SER A 93 -3.42 16.57 -0.79
N TYR A 94 -2.86 17.21 0.23
CA TYR A 94 -1.66 16.80 0.93
C TYR A 94 -1.92 16.80 2.45
N LEU A 95 -1.81 15.63 3.05
CA LEU A 95 -1.99 15.42 4.49
C LEU A 95 -0.70 14.86 5.07
N LEU A 96 -0.06 15.60 5.97
CA LEU A 96 1.08 15.17 6.77
C LEU A 96 0.64 14.93 8.20
N VAL A 97 0.92 13.73 8.70
CA VAL A 97 0.63 13.37 10.09
C VAL A 97 1.86 12.77 10.77
N VAL A 98 1.95 12.93 12.09
CA VAL A 98 3.09 12.48 12.90
C VAL A 98 2.67 11.66 14.10
N LYS A 99 3.50 10.67 14.45
CA LYS A 99 3.29 9.79 15.60
C LYS A 99 4.64 9.25 16.07
N ASN A 100 4.98 9.47 17.34
CA ASN A 100 6.23 8.99 17.94
C ASN A 100 7.50 9.31 17.12
N GLY A 101 7.59 10.52 16.56
CA GLY A 101 8.71 10.95 15.71
C GLY A 101 8.71 10.39 14.28
N ARG A 102 7.73 9.54 13.92
CA ARG A 102 7.50 9.07 12.54
C ARG A 102 6.55 10.01 11.81
N ARG A 103 6.65 10.03 10.47
CA ARG A 103 5.80 10.80 9.57
C ARG A 103 5.05 9.84 8.65
N ALA A 104 3.79 10.13 8.40
CA ALA A 104 3.01 9.55 7.33
C ALA A 104 2.49 10.65 6.42
N ILE A 105 2.51 10.41 5.12
CA ILE A 105 2.06 11.37 4.11
C ILE A 105 0.96 10.70 3.29
N ILE A 106 -0.17 11.37 3.17
CA ILE A 106 -1.27 10.97 2.30
C ILE A 106 -1.45 12.04 1.24
N GLU A 107 -1.35 11.63 -0.01
CA GLU A 107 -1.51 12.52 -1.16
C GLU A 107 -2.63 11.98 -2.04
N ALA A 108 -3.49 12.87 -2.51
CA ALA A 108 -4.46 12.54 -3.54
C ALA A 108 -4.40 13.59 -4.63
N GLN A 109 -4.39 13.17 -5.90
CA GLN A 109 -4.31 14.09 -7.04
C GLN A 109 -5.24 13.60 -8.15
N ARG A 110 -6.02 14.53 -8.71
CA ARG A 110 -6.81 14.29 -9.92
C ARG A 110 -5.88 13.92 -11.08
N GLY A 111 -6.16 12.77 -11.70
CA GLY A 111 -5.50 12.29 -12.90
C GLY A 111 -6.42 12.39 -14.11
N LEU A 112 -6.61 11.27 -14.81
CA LEU A 112 -7.60 11.16 -15.89
C LEU A 112 -9.01 11.47 -15.38
N PRO A 113 -9.96 11.88 -16.25
CA PRO A 113 -11.33 12.16 -15.86
C PRO A 113 -11.95 11.03 -15.04
N GLY A 114 -12.49 11.38 -13.86
CA GLY A 114 -13.09 10.43 -12.93
C GLY A 114 -12.09 9.56 -12.15
N ARG A 115 -10.77 9.83 -12.23
CA ARG A 115 -9.73 9.10 -11.51
C ARG A 115 -8.89 10.04 -10.67
N THR A 116 -8.70 9.64 -9.42
CA THR A 116 -7.81 10.29 -8.45
C THR A 116 -6.76 9.27 -8.06
N GLY A 117 -5.49 9.60 -8.30
CA GLY A 117 -4.37 8.83 -7.76
C GLY A 117 -4.24 9.12 -6.27
N LEU A 118 -4.01 8.09 -5.47
CA LEU A 118 -3.89 8.15 -4.02
C LEU A 118 -2.57 7.49 -3.61
N ASN A 119 -1.77 8.18 -2.81
CA ASN A 119 -0.53 7.67 -2.22
C ASN A 119 -0.64 7.69 -0.69
N VAL A 120 -0.33 6.56 -0.03
CA VAL A 120 -0.16 6.49 1.42
C VAL A 120 1.28 6.07 1.70
N SER A 121 2.07 6.98 2.25
CA SER A 121 3.49 6.78 2.57
C SER A 121 3.70 6.71 4.08
N LEU A 122 4.36 5.64 4.54
CA LEU A 122 4.65 5.33 5.96
C LEU A 122 6.14 5.13 6.24
#